data_AF-A0A2R9UHT5-F1
#
_entry.id   AF-A0A2R9UHT5-F1
#
_cell.length_a   1.000
_cell.length_b   1.000
_cell.length_c   1.000
_cell.angle_alpha   90.00
_cell.angle_beta   90.00
_cell.angle_gamma   90.00
#
_symmetry.space_group_name_H-M   'P 1'
#
loop_
_entity.id
_entity.type
_entity.pdbx_description
1 polymer ?
#
loop_
_entity_poly.entity_id
_entity_poly.type
_entity_poly.pdbx_seq_one_letter_code
_entity_poly.pdbx_strand_id
1 'polypeptide(L)'
;MRTVLQKLLHPGMSHLIRERGYSQVGGSVVRAGDATNLRTASALREAYGWPSDGSEHVDVVRFEVPLCANLSVPPQVERPWPSYPLGFLRPVGDEIVPVWNMSTTRYSPGAELWRISDSGEQEVLAVYRGAAHGWTALQGQPPVKEWHPSSRFLGTRAVHKETEYAADVHDDQVDLTSYVEPASADWSLARQGVWTKTVPLAACTVYELDFTAALGDVPLRVLEEHNGVVRAQLLTDDPEIAGRLSAVMVDYGVFEVSGIPGTDLSETKLLANQFVG
;
A
#
# COMPACT_ATOMS: atom_id res chain seq x y z
N MET A 1 21.58 -1.85 0.81
CA MET A 1 20.61 -1.04 1.57
C MET A 1 19.41 -0.83 0.67
N ARG A 2 18.22 -1.27 1.08
CA ARG A 2 17.00 -1.13 0.27
C ARG A 2 16.55 0.33 0.27
N THR A 3 15.95 0.77 -0.84
CA THR A 3 15.45 2.14 -0.99
C THR A 3 14.25 2.35 -0.07
N VAL A 4 14.25 3.42 0.72
CA VAL A 4 13.10 3.85 1.53
C VAL A 4 12.32 4.91 0.77
N LEU A 5 11.03 4.66 0.58
CA LEU A 5 10.06 5.58 0.01
C LEU A 5 9.33 6.34 1.11
N GLN A 6 8.85 7.53 0.78
CA GLN A 6 7.92 8.31 1.58
C GLN A 6 6.66 8.62 0.76
N LYS A 7 5.50 8.41 1.38
CA LYS A 7 4.20 8.77 0.84
C LYS A 7 3.49 9.74 1.78
N LEU A 8 3.06 10.90 1.28
CA LEU A 8 2.12 11.76 1.99
C LEU A 8 0.74 11.13 1.97
N LEU A 9 0.09 11.04 3.13
CA LEU A 9 -1.23 10.41 3.25
C LEU A 9 -2.34 11.44 3.32
N HIS A 10 -3.38 11.23 2.50
CA HIS A 10 -4.62 11.95 2.64
C HIS A 10 -5.21 11.64 4.03
N PRO A 11 -5.84 12.60 4.75
CA PRO A 11 -6.38 12.36 6.08
C PRO A 11 -7.28 11.12 6.17
N GLY A 12 -8.08 10.87 5.12
CA GLY A 12 -8.89 9.66 4.98
C GLY A 12 -8.07 8.36 4.96
N MET A 13 -6.90 8.35 4.32
CA MET A 13 -6.01 7.18 4.28
C MET A 13 -5.33 6.94 5.62
N SER A 14 -4.86 7.99 6.31
CA SER A 14 -4.35 7.87 7.68
C SER A 14 -5.42 7.32 8.63
N HIS A 15 -6.65 7.82 8.50
CA HIS A 15 -7.80 7.30 9.24
C HIS A 15 -8.07 5.82 8.91
N LEU A 16 -8.06 5.41 7.63
CA LEU A 16 -8.22 4.01 7.23
C LEU A 16 -7.12 3.11 7.80
N ILE A 17 -5.87 3.55 7.84
CA ILE A 17 -4.78 2.79 8.47
C ILE A 17 -5.07 2.59 9.96
N ARG A 18 -5.43 3.65 10.69
CA ARG A 18 -5.62 3.60 12.14
C ARG A 18 -6.90 2.90 12.57
N GLU A 19 -7.96 3.03 11.81
CA GLU A 19 -9.29 2.52 12.19
C GLU A 19 -9.58 1.16 11.56
N ARG A 20 -9.11 0.93 10.33
CA ARG A 20 -9.38 -0.29 9.55
C ARG A 20 -8.15 -1.15 9.32
N GLY A 21 -6.98 -0.76 9.84
CA GLY A 21 -5.74 -1.51 9.60
C GLY A 21 -5.37 -1.58 8.11
N TYR A 22 -5.80 -0.62 7.29
CA TYR A 22 -5.62 -0.63 5.84
C TYR A 22 -4.14 -0.80 5.48
N SER A 23 -3.81 -1.88 4.79
CA SER A 23 -2.42 -2.33 4.60
C SER A 23 -1.90 -2.12 3.19
N GLN A 24 -2.64 -1.40 2.35
CA GLN A 24 -2.32 -1.20 0.94
C GLN A 24 -1.62 0.14 0.72
N VAL A 25 -0.73 0.16 -0.27
CA VAL A 25 0.05 1.33 -0.67
C VAL A 25 0.28 1.32 -2.17
N GLY A 26 0.14 2.48 -2.80
CA GLY A 26 0.39 2.68 -4.23
C GLY A 26 0.42 4.18 -4.54
N GLY A 27 0.36 4.53 -5.82
CA GLY A 27 0.26 5.92 -6.26
C GLY A 27 1.58 6.68 -6.13
N SER A 28 1.48 8.00 -6.00
CA SER A 28 2.66 8.89 -5.96
C SER A 28 3.48 8.71 -4.67
N VAL A 29 4.78 8.49 -4.84
CA VAL A 29 5.78 8.33 -3.77
C VAL A 29 7.07 9.06 -4.14
N VAL A 30 7.86 9.41 -3.14
CA VAL A 30 9.21 9.98 -3.32
C VAL A 30 10.22 9.12 -2.57
N ARG A 31 11.51 9.25 -2.87
CA ARG A 31 12.53 8.67 -1.97
C ARG A 31 12.56 9.50 -0.69
N ALA A 32 12.53 8.85 0.46
CA ALA A 32 12.55 9.55 1.75
C ALA A 32 13.82 10.40 1.91
N GLY A 33 14.96 9.94 1.37
CA GLY A 33 16.22 10.66 1.35
C GLY A 33 16.23 11.94 0.50
N ASP A 34 15.37 12.03 -0.53
CA ASP A 34 15.28 13.21 -1.38
C ASP A 34 14.37 14.29 -0.73
N ALA A 35 13.52 13.89 0.22
CA ALA A 35 12.57 14.76 0.91
C ALA A 35 13.03 15.20 2.32
N THR A 36 14.30 15.01 2.68
CA THR A 36 14.81 15.23 4.05
C THR A 36 14.67 16.67 4.53
N ASN A 37 14.65 17.63 3.60
CA ASN A 37 14.55 19.05 3.89
C ASN A 37 13.10 19.54 3.99
N LEU A 38 12.12 18.72 3.55
CA LEU A 38 10.68 18.98 3.71
C LEU A 38 10.23 18.55 5.12
N ARG A 39 10.63 19.32 6.13
CA ARG A 39 10.52 18.91 7.54
C ARG A 39 9.23 19.30 8.25
N THR A 40 8.45 20.21 7.70
CA THR A 40 7.20 20.70 8.31
C THR A 40 5.98 20.23 7.52
N ALA A 41 4.83 20.17 8.18
CA ALA A 41 3.56 19.88 7.52
C ALA A 41 3.26 20.87 6.38
N SER A 42 3.44 22.18 6.61
CA SER A 42 3.32 23.21 5.59
C SER A 42 4.20 22.97 4.36
N ALA A 43 5.49 22.68 4.54
CA ALA A 43 6.42 22.44 3.44
C ALA A 43 6.05 21.18 2.64
N LEU A 44 5.62 20.12 3.33
CA LEU A 44 5.15 18.90 2.67
C LEU A 44 3.87 19.15 1.87
N ARG A 45 2.88 19.85 2.41
CA ARG A 45 1.66 20.20 1.66
C ARG A 45 1.98 21.02 0.42
N GLU A 46 2.82 22.05 0.58
CA GLU A 46 3.22 22.93 -0.51
C GLU A 46 3.93 22.15 -1.63
N ALA A 47 4.94 21.35 -1.27
CA ALA A 47 5.70 20.53 -2.21
C ALA A 47 4.80 19.52 -2.93
N TYR A 48 3.91 18.84 -2.20
CA TYR A 48 2.98 17.90 -2.80
C TYR A 48 1.84 18.59 -3.55
N GLY A 49 1.64 19.91 -3.40
CA GLY A 49 0.56 20.66 -4.01
C GLY A 49 -0.81 20.35 -3.42
N TRP A 50 -0.85 19.89 -2.17
CA TRP A 50 -2.08 19.50 -1.48
C TRP A 50 -2.75 20.72 -0.85
N PRO A 51 -4.09 20.80 -0.89
CA PRO A 51 -4.80 21.90 -0.24
C PRO A 51 -4.57 21.86 1.27
N SER A 52 -4.54 23.04 1.90
CA SER A 52 -4.60 23.10 3.35
C SER A 52 -5.98 22.65 3.81
N ASP A 53 -6.00 21.75 4.80
CA ASP A 53 -7.19 21.23 5.46
C ASP A 53 -7.39 21.86 6.86
N GLY A 54 -6.57 22.85 7.21
CA GLY A 54 -6.56 23.48 8.53
C GLY A 54 -5.90 22.64 9.64
N SER A 55 -5.37 21.46 9.33
CA SER A 55 -4.62 20.66 10.29
C SER A 55 -3.20 21.22 10.50
N GLU A 56 -2.71 21.20 11.74
CA GLU A 56 -1.33 21.60 12.07
C GLU A 56 -0.31 20.46 11.84
N HIS A 57 -0.76 19.35 11.24
CA HIS A 57 0.07 18.20 10.93
C HIS A 57 -0.33 17.53 9.61
N VAL A 58 0.62 16.79 9.05
CA VAL A 58 0.38 15.79 8.01
C VAL A 58 0.86 14.43 8.47
N ASP A 59 0.25 13.39 7.93
CA ASP A 59 0.72 12.03 8.16
C ASP A 59 1.44 11.53 6.90
N VAL A 60 2.57 10.85 7.08
CA VAL A 60 3.33 10.21 5.99
C VAL A 60 3.60 8.76 6.35
N VAL A 61 3.76 7.90 5.36
CA VAL A 61 4.30 6.55 5.58
C VAL A 61 5.68 6.45 4.95
N ARG A 62 6.63 5.94 5.73
CA ARG A 62 7.98 5.60 5.27
C ARG A 62 8.14 4.09 5.25
N PHE A 63 8.62 3.54 4.13
CA PHE A 63 8.66 2.09 3.93
C PHE A 63 9.71 1.70 2.91
N GLU A 64 10.30 0.51 3.06
CA GLU A 64 11.13 -0.08 2.01
C GLU A 64 10.27 -0.43 0.79
N VAL A 65 10.80 -0.20 -0.41
CA VAL A 65 10.13 -0.58 -1.67
C VAL A 65 9.70 -2.06 -1.58
N PRO A 66 8.39 -2.37 -1.67
CA PRO A 66 7.93 -3.75 -1.66
C PRO A 66 8.51 -4.53 -2.84
N LEU A 67 8.89 -5.79 -2.60
CA LEU A 67 9.70 -6.58 -3.52
C LEU A 67 9.11 -6.72 -4.93
N CYS A 68 7.78 -6.82 -5.01
CA CYS A 68 7.04 -6.98 -6.26
C CYS A 68 6.43 -5.67 -6.79
N ALA A 69 6.71 -4.54 -6.15
CA ALA A 69 6.20 -3.24 -6.60
C ALA A 69 6.96 -2.75 -7.84
N ASN A 70 6.22 -2.21 -8.80
CA ASN A 70 6.77 -1.51 -9.94
C ASN A 70 6.75 0.00 -9.69
N LEU A 71 7.85 0.67 -10.02
CA LEU A 71 7.95 2.13 -10.04
C LEU A 71 8.00 2.61 -11.49
N SER A 72 7.20 3.62 -11.80
CA SER A 72 7.18 4.28 -13.10
C SER A 72 7.19 5.80 -12.94
N VAL A 73 7.50 6.50 -14.02
CA VAL A 73 7.35 7.97 -14.07
C VAL A 73 5.86 8.30 -14.02
N PRO A 74 5.42 9.32 -13.27
CA PRO A 74 4.03 9.78 -13.27
C PRO A 74 3.55 10.11 -14.70
N PRO A 75 2.27 9.89 -15.01
CA PRO A 75 1.70 10.30 -16.30
C PRO A 75 1.90 11.80 -16.53
N GLN A 76 2.28 12.18 -17.76
CA GLN A 76 2.45 13.58 -18.15
C GLN A 76 1.09 14.23 -18.46
N VAL A 77 0.14 14.12 -17.53
CA VAL A 77 -1.23 14.60 -17.68
C VAL A 77 -1.64 15.39 -16.44
N GLU A 78 -2.18 16.59 -16.67
CA GLU A 78 -2.75 17.39 -15.59
C GLU A 78 -4.09 16.83 -15.13
N ARG A 79 -4.33 16.88 -13.82
CA ARG A 79 -5.56 16.43 -13.19
C ARG A 79 -6.07 17.49 -12.19
N PRO A 80 -7.35 17.42 -11.78
CA PRO A 80 -7.88 18.26 -10.71
C PRO A 80 -7.23 18.00 -9.33
N TRP A 81 -6.47 16.91 -9.20
CA TRP A 81 -5.67 16.56 -8.02
C TRP A 81 -4.17 16.57 -8.36
N PRO A 82 -3.28 16.53 -7.36
CA PRO A 82 -1.84 16.42 -7.58
C PRO A 82 -1.46 15.21 -8.45
N SER A 83 -0.97 15.47 -9.68
CA SER A 83 -0.61 14.44 -10.68
C SER A 83 0.85 14.47 -11.16
N TYR A 84 1.63 15.47 -10.73
CA TYR A 84 3.08 15.58 -10.97
C TYR A 84 3.53 15.32 -12.43
N PRO A 85 2.96 15.99 -13.45
CA PRO A 85 3.23 15.70 -14.86
C PRO A 85 4.69 15.97 -15.27
N LEU A 86 5.43 16.77 -14.49
CA LEU A 86 6.86 17.02 -14.70
C LEU A 86 7.76 15.94 -14.05
N GLY A 87 7.19 15.01 -13.26
CA GLY A 87 7.95 13.99 -12.53
C GLY A 87 8.61 14.48 -11.24
N PHE A 88 8.25 15.67 -10.74
CA PHE A 88 8.78 16.26 -9.51
C PHE A 88 7.68 16.83 -8.64
N LEU A 89 7.93 16.92 -7.33
CA LEU A 89 7.16 17.76 -6.42
C LEU A 89 7.29 19.24 -6.84
N ARG A 90 6.36 20.07 -6.39
CA ARG A 90 6.47 21.53 -6.54
C ARG A 90 7.71 22.00 -5.76
N PRO A 91 8.54 22.89 -6.32
CA PRO A 91 9.69 23.43 -5.61
C PRO A 91 9.26 24.16 -4.34
N VAL A 92 9.91 23.82 -3.22
CA VAL A 92 9.84 24.57 -1.96
C VAL A 92 11.27 24.96 -1.61
N GLY A 93 11.60 26.24 -1.77
CA GLY A 93 12.99 26.69 -1.80
C GLY A 93 13.72 26.14 -3.03
N ASP A 94 14.93 25.63 -2.84
CA ASP A 94 15.77 25.06 -3.91
C ASP A 94 15.64 23.51 -4.04
N GLU A 95 14.68 22.91 -3.32
CA GLU A 95 14.49 21.46 -3.30
C GLU A 95 13.87 20.94 -4.60
N ILE A 96 14.51 19.93 -5.19
CA ILE A 96 14.01 19.20 -6.36
C ILE A 96 13.83 17.74 -5.96
N VAL A 97 12.57 17.33 -5.76
CA VAL A 97 12.23 16.00 -5.26
C VAL A 97 11.55 15.18 -6.38
N PRO A 98 12.20 14.16 -6.94
CA PRO A 98 11.60 13.29 -7.94
C PRO A 98 10.41 12.50 -7.38
N VAL A 99 9.35 12.40 -8.18
CA VAL A 99 8.15 11.61 -7.88
C VAL A 99 8.11 10.38 -8.75
N TRP A 100 7.72 9.26 -8.14
CA TRP A 100 7.47 7.99 -8.82
C TRP A 100 6.02 7.59 -8.59
N ASN A 101 5.40 6.97 -9.58
CA ASN A 101 4.15 6.25 -9.39
C ASN A 101 4.47 4.79 -9.05
N MET A 102 3.92 4.30 -7.95
CA MET A 102 4.11 2.92 -7.51
C MET A 102 2.84 2.10 -7.75
N SER A 103 2.98 0.89 -8.30
CA SER A 103 1.88 -0.06 -8.38
C SER A 103 1.35 -0.38 -6.98
N THR A 104 0.03 -0.48 -6.83
CA THR A 104 -0.60 -0.84 -5.56
C THR A 104 -0.16 -2.22 -5.08
N THR A 105 0.25 -2.33 -3.84
CA THR A 105 0.60 -3.59 -3.16
C THR A 105 0.44 -3.42 -1.65
N ARG A 106 0.83 -4.41 -0.86
CA ARG A 106 0.86 -4.34 0.60
C ARG A 106 2.13 -3.65 1.09
N TYR A 107 2.06 -2.90 2.19
CA TYR A 107 3.26 -2.35 2.83
C TYR A 107 4.27 -3.46 3.17
N SER A 108 5.56 -3.14 3.05
CA SER A 108 6.63 -4.00 3.56
C SER A 108 6.64 -3.98 5.10
N PRO A 109 7.01 -5.08 5.78
CA PRO A 109 7.24 -5.05 7.22
C PRO A 109 8.23 -3.97 7.61
N GLY A 110 7.99 -3.32 8.74
CA GLY A 110 8.77 -2.17 9.19
C GLY A 110 8.33 -0.84 8.57
N ALA A 111 7.29 -0.79 7.73
CA ALA A 111 6.69 0.47 7.33
C ALA A 111 6.20 1.25 8.55
N GLU A 112 6.48 2.55 8.59
CA GLU A 112 6.19 3.43 9.72
C GLU A 112 5.22 4.52 9.31
N LEU A 113 4.11 4.64 10.06
CA LEU A 113 3.20 5.77 9.97
C LEU A 113 3.73 6.88 10.87
N TRP A 114 4.12 7.99 10.26
CA TRP A 114 4.64 9.18 10.92
C TRP A 114 3.62 10.31 10.88
N ARG A 115 3.60 11.10 11.94
CA ARG A 115 2.96 12.40 11.98
C ARG A 115 4.02 13.48 12.05
N ILE A 116 3.88 14.50 11.20
CA ILE A 116 4.81 15.61 11.09
C ILE A 116 4.00 16.89 11.35
N SER A 117 4.41 17.68 12.33
CA SER A 117 3.76 18.94 12.68
C SER A 117 4.29 20.13 11.87
N ASP A 118 3.64 21.29 11.97
CA ASP A 118 4.15 22.54 11.41
C ASP A 118 5.42 23.06 12.10
N SER A 119 5.70 22.64 13.35
CA SER A 119 6.99 22.92 14.01
C SER A 119 8.12 22.00 13.50
N GLY A 120 7.77 20.98 12.72
CA GLY A 120 8.68 19.96 12.20
C GLY A 120 9.04 18.86 13.21
N GLU A 121 8.32 18.80 14.33
CA GLU A 121 8.32 17.64 15.21
C GLU A 121 7.74 16.43 14.47
N GLN A 122 8.35 15.26 14.68
CA GLN A 122 7.95 14.02 14.02
C GLN A 122 7.74 12.93 15.06
N GLU A 123 6.57 12.30 15.05
CA GLU A 123 6.25 11.16 15.90
C GLU A 123 5.87 9.94 15.06
N VAL A 124 6.30 8.75 15.47
CA VAL A 124 5.82 7.49 14.88
C VAL A 124 4.54 7.08 15.60
N LEU A 125 3.46 6.94 14.84
CA LEU A 125 2.15 6.53 15.34
C LEU A 125 2.01 5.00 15.39
N ALA A 126 2.44 4.33 14.32
CA ALA A 126 2.27 2.89 14.16
C ALA A 126 3.33 2.30 13.22
N VAL A 127 3.57 0.99 13.37
CA VAL A 127 4.47 0.21 12.53
C VAL A 127 3.70 -0.97 11.93
N TYR A 128 3.85 -1.18 10.62
CA TYR A 128 3.31 -2.35 9.94
C TYR A 128 4.22 -3.56 10.20
N ARG A 129 3.68 -4.62 10.83
CA ARG A 129 4.44 -5.81 11.26
C ARG A 129 4.18 -7.04 10.37
N GLY A 130 3.86 -6.82 9.09
CA GLY A 130 3.54 -7.89 8.14
C GLY A 130 2.09 -8.36 8.21
N ALA A 131 1.70 -9.25 7.32
CA ALA A 131 0.33 -9.73 7.13
C ALA A 131 -0.26 -10.37 8.39
N ALA A 132 0.54 -11.14 9.14
CA ALA A 132 0.09 -11.81 10.36
C ALA A 132 -0.31 -10.84 11.49
N HIS A 133 0.34 -9.67 11.55
CA HIS A 133 0.18 -8.72 12.65
C HIS A 133 -0.50 -7.41 12.24
N GLY A 134 -0.37 -6.97 10.99
CA GLY A 134 -0.84 -5.69 10.48
C GLY A 134 -0.18 -4.48 11.15
N TRP A 135 -0.86 -3.35 11.12
CA TRP A 135 -0.43 -2.13 11.79
C TRP A 135 -0.55 -2.27 13.32
N THR A 136 0.52 -1.91 14.02
CA THR A 136 0.61 -1.93 15.48
C THR A 136 1.01 -0.55 15.97
N ALA A 137 0.18 0.07 16.82
CA ALA A 137 0.48 1.36 17.42
C ALA A 137 1.70 1.28 18.35
N LEU A 138 2.47 2.37 18.43
CA LEU A 138 3.55 2.48 19.42
C LEU A 138 3.00 2.74 20.83
N GLN A 139 3.86 2.53 21.83
CA GLN A 139 3.50 2.80 23.21
C GLN A 139 3.09 4.27 23.39
N GLY A 140 1.94 4.49 24.04
CA GLY A 140 1.39 5.83 24.25
C GLY A 140 0.51 6.34 23.09
N GLN A 141 0.51 5.66 21.95
CA GLN A 141 -0.37 5.98 20.82
C GLN A 141 -1.69 5.20 20.90
N PRO A 142 -2.81 5.75 20.39
CA PRO A 142 -4.05 5.00 20.32
C PRO A 142 -3.88 3.74 19.46
N PRO A 143 -4.47 2.60 19.87
CA PRO A 143 -4.33 1.35 19.14
C PRO A 143 -4.93 1.46 17.73
N VAL A 144 -4.35 0.71 16.80
CA VAL A 144 -5.02 0.41 15.53
C VAL A 144 -6.19 -0.52 15.84
N LYS A 145 -7.40 -0.13 15.45
CA LYS A 145 -8.63 -0.78 15.95
C LYS A 145 -8.91 -2.12 15.31
N GLU A 146 -8.66 -2.23 14.02
CA GLU A 146 -9.00 -3.41 13.23
C GLU A 146 -7.78 -4.02 12.55
N TRP A 147 -7.90 -5.30 12.28
CA TRP A 147 -6.96 -6.07 11.47
C TRP A 147 -7.78 -6.96 10.53
N HIS A 148 -7.34 -7.08 9.29
CA HIS A 148 -7.96 -7.93 8.29
C HIS A 148 -6.92 -8.90 7.71
N PRO A 149 -7.33 -10.15 7.42
CA PRO A 149 -6.46 -11.08 6.71
C PRO A 149 -6.07 -10.51 5.34
N SER A 150 -4.82 -10.70 4.95
CA SER A 150 -4.37 -10.35 3.60
C SER A 150 -5.20 -11.10 2.57
N SER A 151 -5.70 -10.35 1.59
CA SER A 151 -6.25 -10.90 0.36
C SER A 151 -5.23 -11.81 -0.33
N ARG A 152 -5.75 -12.77 -1.10
CA ARG A 152 -4.95 -13.61 -1.99
C ARG A 152 -4.44 -12.81 -3.19
N PHE A 153 -5.18 -11.80 -3.65
CA PHE A 153 -4.89 -11.06 -4.87
C PHE A 153 -4.05 -9.80 -4.66
N LEU A 154 -3.66 -9.50 -3.42
CA LEU A 154 -2.90 -8.30 -3.09
C LEU A 154 -1.73 -8.59 -2.15
N GLY A 155 -0.58 -8.04 -2.51
CA GLY A 155 0.66 -8.17 -1.75
C GLY A 155 1.38 -9.49 -1.99
N THR A 156 2.55 -9.60 -1.37
CA THR A 156 3.47 -10.72 -1.61
C THR A 156 2.90 -12.05 -1.10
N ARG A 157 3.12 -13.09 -1.91
CA ARG A 157 2.79 -14.50 -1.70
C ARG A 157 4.07 -15.31 -1.76
N ALA A 158 4.10 -16.43 -1.05
CA ALA A 158 5.19 -17.39 -1.16
C ALA A 158 4.65 -18.82 -1.17
N VAL A 159 5.20 -19.65 -2.05
CA VAL A 159 5.02 -21.10 -2.01
C VAL A 159 6.19 -21.70 -1.24
N HIS A 160 5.87 -22.41 -0.15
CA HIS A 160 6.82 -23.16 0.65
C HIS A 160 6.26 -24.57 0.88
N LYS A 161 7.02 -25.60 0.51
CA LYS A 161 6.58 -27.02 0.55
C LYS A 161 5.19 -27.21 -0.08
N GLU A 162 5.05 -26.73 -1.33
CA GLU A 162 3.83 -26.87 -2.16
C GLU A 162 2.59 -26.11 -1.65
N THR A 163 2.69 -25.38 -0.54
CA THR A 163 1.57 -24.59 0.01
C THR A 163 1.84 -23.09 -0.18
N GLU A 164 0.83 -22.37 -0.68
CA GLU A 164 0.86 -20.92 -0.86
C GLU A 164 0.42 -20.22 0.43
N TYR A 165 1.20 -19.23 0.87
CA TYR A 165 0.93 -18.40 2.04
C TYR A 165 0.92 -16.91 1.66
N ALA A 166 0.23 -16.10 2.47
CA ALA A 166 0.55 -14.67 2.50
C ALA A 166 1.96 -14.55 3.08
N ALA A 167 2.80 -13.71 2.48
CA ALA A 167 4.22 -13.69 2.80
C ALA A 167 4.75 -12.28 2.87
N ASP A 168 5.64 -12.01 3.80
CA ASP A 168 6.39 -10.76 3.84
C ASP A 168 7.88 -11.03 3.79
N VAL A 169 8.59 -10.36 2.87
CA VAL A 169 10.03 -10.60 2.65
C VAL A 169 10.86 -9.50 3.29
N HIS A 170 11.79 -9.88 4.16
CA HIS A 170 12.77 -9.00 4.78
C HIS A 170 14.15 -9.66 4.68
N ASP A 171 15.12 -8.92 4.16
CA ASP A 171 16.47 -9.45 3.88
C ASP A 171 16.46 -10.80 3.14
N ASP A 172 17.00 -11.85 3.76
CA ASP A 172 17.09 -13.22 3.26
C ASP A 172 16.03 -14.16 3.88
N GLN A 173 15.00 -13.60 4.52
CA GLN A 173 13.93 -14.31 5.21
C GLN A 173 12.55 -13.98 4.63
N VAL A 174 11.61 -14.89 4.86
CA VAL A 174 10.20 -14.75 4.50
C VAL A 174 9.35 -15.15 5.69
N ASP A 175 8.52 -14.23 6.16
CA ASP A 175 7.48 -14.52 7.16
C ASP A 175 6.23 -15.02 6.44
N LEU A 176 5.94 -16.31 6.60
CA LEU A 176 4.74 -16.96 6.07
C LEU A 176 3.59 -16.78 7.06
N THR A 177 2.42 -16.41 6.56
CA THR A 177 1.19 -16.25 7.34
C THR A 177 0.16 -17.31 6.95
N SER A 178 -0.36 -18.04 7.94
CA SER A 178 -1.45 -19.00 7.80
C SER A 178 -2.68 -18.54 8.58
N TYR A 179 -3.87 -18.68 7.97
CA TYR A 179 -5.18 -18.41 8.61
C TYR A 179 -5.88 -19.69 9.08
N VAL A 180 -5.16 -20.82 9.02
CA VAL A 180 -5.59 -22.12 9.54
C VAL A 180 -4.48 -22.68 10.44
N GLU A 181 -4.86 -23.42 11.47
CA GLU A 181 -3.91 -23.98 12.43
C GLU A 181 -2.95 -24.94 11.71
N PRO A 182 -1.64 -24.66 11.70
CA PRO A 182 -0.67 -25.55 11.09
C PRO A 182 -0.49 -26.81 11.95
N ALA A 183 -0.32 -27.97 11.31
CA ALA A 183 -0.06 -29.23 12.01
C ALA A 183 1.32 -29.29 12.68
N SER A 184 2.23 -28.41 12.30
CA SER A 184 3.63 -28.38 12.75
C SER A 184 3.81 -27.42 13.91
N ALA A 185 4.61 -27.82 14.92
CA ALA A 185 4.90 -27.02 16.11
C ALA A 185 5.88 -25.85 15.87
N ASP A 186 6.44 -25.73 14.66
CA ASP A 186 7.38 -24.65 14.30
C ASP A 186 6.69 -23.35 13.83
N TRP A 187 5.38 -23.25 14.02
CA TRP A 187 4.59 -22.04 13.80
C TRP A 187 4.24 -21.38 15.13
N SER A 188 4.25 -20.05 15.15
CA SER A 188 3.86 -19.26 16.31
C SER A 188 2.49 -18.61 16.10
N LEU A 189 1.64 -18.60 17.13
CA LEU A 189 0.37 -17.90 17.09
C LEU A 189 0.63 -16.38 17.12
N ALA A 190 0.29 -15.70 16.03
CA ALA A 190 0.45 -14.25 15.88
C ALA A 190 -0.78 -13.49 16.39
N ARG A 191 -1.97 -14.02 16.09
CA ARG A 191 -3.29 -13.55 16.53
C ARG A 191 -4.23 -14.75 16.64
N GLN A 192 -5.40 -14.58 17.25
CA GLN A 192 -6.40 -15.65 17.27
C GLN A 192 -6.72 -16.09 15.83
N GLY A 193 -6.50 -17.37 15.51
CA GLY A 193 -6.73 -17.90 14.17
C GLY A 193 -5.67 -17.51 13.13
N VAL A 194 -4.52 -16.95 13.54
CA VAL A 194 -3.45 -16.50 12.64
C VAL A 194 -2.11 -16.98 13.17
N TRP A 195 -1.38 -17.70 12.33
CA TRP A 195 -0.07 -18.25 12.65
C TRP A 195 0.97 -17.69 11.71
N THR A 196 2.18 -17.48 12.22
CA THR A 196 3.33 -17.03 11.45
C THR A 196 4.51 -17.97 11.60
N LYS A 197 5.33 -18.04 10.56
CA LYS A 197 6.59 -18.78 10.55
C LYS A 197 7.59 -18.11 9.61
N THR A 198 8.78 -17.84 10.13
CA THR A 198 9.91 -17.35 9.33
C THR A 198 10.65 -18.53 8.69
N VAL A 199 10.95 -18.42 7.39
CA VAL A 199 11.76 -19.37 6.64
C VAL A 199 12.77 -18.63 5.75
N PRO A 200 13.88 -19.27 5.34
CA PRO A 200 14.81 -18.66 4.39
C PRO A 200 14.13 -18.37 3.05
N LEU A 201 14.44 -17.22 2.45
CA LEU A 201 13.94 -16.82 1.13
C LEU A 201 14.26 -17.86 0.04
N ALA A 202 15.45 -18.47 0.10
CA ALA A 202 15.87 -19.52 -0.82
C ALA A 202 15.03 -20.81 -0.75
N ALA A 203 14.21 -20.99 0.30
CA ALA A 203 13.30 -22.12 0.44
C ALA A 203 11.90 -21.84 -0.16
N CYS A 204 11.68 -20.66 -0.73
CA CYS A 204 10.39 -20.18 -1.19
C CYS A 204 10.41 -19.79 -2.67
N THR A 205 9.29 -20.02 -3.36
CA THR A 205 8.99 -19.30 -4.60
C THR A 205 8.13 -18.09 -4.24
N VAL A 206 8.67 -16.88 -4.41
CA VAL A 206 8.00 -15.62 -4.04
C VAL A 206 7.43 -14.94 -5.28
N TYR A 207 6.20 -14.42 -5.17
CA TYR A 207 5.54 -13.66 -6.24
C TYR A 207 4.47 -12.72 -5.66
N GLU A 208 3.95 -11.86 -6.50
CA GLU A 208 2.66 -11.20 -6.27
C GLU A 208 1.69 -11.55 -7.40
N LEU A 209 0.41 -11.72 -7.05
CA LEU A 209 -0.63 -11.94 -8.05
C LEU A 209 -1.11 -10.60 -8.61
N ASP A 210 -1.14 -10.51 -9.92
CA ASP A 210 -1.81 -9.45 -10.66
C ASP A 210 -3.07 -10.03 -11.30
N PHE A 211 -4.20 -9.85 -10.61
CA PHE A 211 -5.51 -10.27 -11.09
C PHE A 211 -6.21 -9.09 -11.73
N THR A 212 -6.21 -9.04 -13.06
CA THR A 212 -6.92 -8.01 -13.83
C THR A 212 -8.21 -8.57 -14.42
N ALA A 213 -9.20 -7.70 -14.60
CA ALA A 213 -10.45 -7.99 -15.29
C ALA A 213 -11.01 -6.71 -15.92
N ALA A 214 -12.14 -6.81 -16.59
CA ALA A 214 -12.93 -5.67 -17.05
C ALA A 214 -14.32 -5.69 -16.41
N LEU A 215 -14.83 -4.50 -16.06
CA LEU A 215 -16.23 -4.27 -15.72
C LEU A 215 -16.85 -3.46 -16.87
N GLY A 216 -17.54 -4.15 -17.79
CA GLY A 216 -17.93 -3.56 -19.06
C GLY A 216 -16.71 -3.23 -19.91
N ASP A 217 -16.51 -1.94 -20.21
CA ASP A 217 -15.38 -1.39 -20.96
C ASP A 217 -14.22 -0.89 -20.05
N VAL A 218 -14.38 -0.97 -18.73
CA VAL A 218 -13.43 -0.37 -17.78
C VAL A 218 -12.47 -1.43 -17.23
N PRO A 219 -11.16 -1.33 -17.51
CA PRO A 219 -10.17 -2.25 -16.96
C PRO A 219 -9.95 -1.98 -15.46
N LEU A 220 -9.84 -3.06 -14.70
CA LEU A 220 -9.63 -3.02 -13.25
C LEU A 220 -8.66 -4.10 -12.78
N ARG A 221 -8.10 -3.90 -11.59
CA ARG A 221 -7.37 -4.91 -10.82
C ARG A 221 -8.23 -5.34 -9.64
N VAL A 222 -8.49 -6.64 -9.55
CA VAL A 222 -9.19 -7.26 -8.43
C VAL A 222 -8.26 -7.23 -7.21
N LEU A 223 -8.69 -6.54 -6.16
CA LEU A 223 -7.94 -6.44 -4.91
C LEU A 223 -8.35 -7.54 -3.95
N GLU A 224 -9.65 -7.81 -3.84
CA GLU A 224 -10.25 -8.77 -2.91
C GLU A 224 -11.51 -9.38 -3.51
N GLU A 225 -11.79 -10.62 -3.13
CA GLU A 225 -13.04 -11.31 -3.41
C GLU A 225 -13.51 -11.99 -2.13
N HIS A 226 -14.80 -11.81 -1.81
CA HIS A 226 -15.44 -12.47 -0.69
C HIS A 226 -16.88 -12.84 -1.06
N ASN A 227 -17.18 -14.14 -1.02
CA ASN A 227 -18.51 -14.70 -1.32
C ASN A 227 -19.08 -14.24 -2.67
N GLY A 228 -18.22 -14.20 -3.69
CA GLY A 228 -18.57 -13.78 -5.05
C GLY A 228 -18.70 -12.27 -5.22
N VAL A 229 -18.37 -11.46 -4.21
CA VAL A 229 -18.37 -10.00 -4.28
C VAL A 229 -16.94 -9.49 -4.31
N VAL A 230 -16.66 -8.59 -5.25
CA VAL A 230 -15.33 -8.09 -5.56
C VAL A 230 -15.17 -6.63 -5.11
N ARG A 231 -13.99 -6.34 -4.56
CA ARG A 231 -13.42 -4.99 -4.46
C ARG A 231 -12.26 -4.88 -5.44
N ALA A 232 -12.25 -3.82 -6.23
CA ALA A 232 -11.29 -3.63 -7.31
C ALA A 232 -10.79 -2.18 -7.39
N GLN A 233 -9.56 -2.02 -7.86
CA GLN A 233 -8.98 -0.74 -8.25
C GLN A 233 -9.19 -0.52 -9.74
N LEU A 234 -9.63 0.66 -10.16
CA LEU A 234 -9.67 1.01 -11.58
C LEU A 234 -8.25 1.20 -12.12
N LEU A 235 -7.99 0.68 -13.33
CA LEU A 235 -6.71 0.90 -14.04
C LEU A 235 -6.70 2.21 -14.86
N THR A 236 -7.62 3.11 -14.54
CA THR A 236 -7.72 4.47 -15.09
C THR A 236 -7.85 5.47 -13.95
N ASP A 237 -7.32 6.66 -14.17
CA ASP A 237 -7.47 7.81 -13.28
C ASP A 237 -8.50 8.83 -13.82
N ASP A 238 -9.31 8.44 -14.81
CA ASP A 238 -10.36 9.29 -15.38
C ASP A 238 -11.53 9.48 -14.41
N PRO A 239 -11.83 10.72 -13.96
CA PRO A 239 -12.89 10.98 -13.00
C PRO A 239 -14.30 10.75 -13.56
N GLU A 240 -14.52 10.88 -14.87
CA GLU A 240 -15.83 10.61 -15.49
C GLU A 240 -16.14 9.12 -15.45
N ILE A 241 -15.14 8.28 -15.75
CA ILE A 241 -15.25 6.82 -15.65
C ILE A 241 -15.46 6.41 -14.19
N ALA A 242 -14.67 6.96 -13.26
CA ALA A 242 -14.82 6.68 -11.83
C ALA A 242 -16.23 7.05 -11.34
N GLY A 243 -16.75 8.22 -11.72
CA GLY A 243 -18.10 8.67 -11.38
C GLY A 243 -19.19 7.73 -11.92
N ARG A 244 -19.06 7.27 -13.18
CA ARG A 244 -20.00 6.32 -13.80
C ARG A 244 -20.10 5.00 -13.03
N LEU A 245 -19.00 4.53 -12.46
CA LEU A 245 -18.94 3.29 -11.67
C LEU A 245 -19.18 3.51 -10.17
N SER A 246 -19.48 4.74 -9.73
CA SER A 246 -19.56 5.10 -8.31
C SER A 246 -18.29 4.70 -7.53
N ALA A 247 -17.14 4.76 -8.19
CA ALA A 247 -15.85 4.47 -7.57
C ALA A 247 -15.44 5.61 -6.63
N VAL A 248 -14.81 5.25 -5.52
CA VAL A 248 -14.33 6.18 -4.51
C VAL A 248 -12.84 6.44 -4.75
N MET A 249 -12.46 7.73 -4.74
CA MET A 249 -11.04 8.10 -4.72
C MET A 249 -10.47 7.81 -3.33
N VAL A 250 -9.74 6.71 -3.19
CA VAL A 250 -9.12 6.31 -1.92
C VAL A 250 -7.79 7.04 -1.69
N ASP A 251 -7.16 7.46 -2.77
CA ASP A 251 -5.97 8.30 -2.82
C ASP A 251 -5.96 9.08 -4.13
N TYR A 252 -5.16 10.13 -4.25
CA TYR A 252 -5.17 10.98 -5.45
C TYR A 252 -4.83 10.17 -6.71
N GLY A 253 -5.79 10.13 -7.64
CA GLY A 253 -5.71 9.35 -8.88
C GLY A 253 -5.91 7.84 -8.73
N VAL A 254 -6.24 7.36 -7.52
CA VAL A 254 -6.51 5.94 -7.24
C VAL A 254 -7.97 5.78 -6.88
N PHE A 255 -8.71 5.09 -7.74
CA PHE A 255 -10.14 4.85 -7.57
C PHE A 255 -10.40 3.37 -7.27
N GLU A 256 -11.18 3.11 -6.24
CA GLU A 256 -11.67 1.78 -5.89
C GLU A 256 -13.18 1.69 -6.01
N VAL A 257 -13.66 0.54 -6.50
CA VAL A 257 -15.07 0.19 -6.56
C VAL A 257 -15.26 -1.10 -5.78
N SER A 258 -16.31 -1.15 -4.96
CA SER A 258 -16.65 -2.29 -4.10
C SER A 258 -18.06 -2.77 -4.41
N GLY A 259 -18.36 -4.02 -4.06
CA GLY A 259 -19.71 -4.56 -4.22
C GLY A 259 -20.01 -5.10 -5.62
N ILE A 260 -18.98 -5.34 -6.44
CA ILE A 260 -19.16 -5.88 -7.80
C ILE A 260 -19.44 -7.38 -7.71
N PRO A 261 -20.55 -7.90 -8.24
CA PRO A 261 -20.71 -9.34 -8.42
C PRO A 261 -19.60 -9.87 -9.33
N GLY A 262 -18.86 -10.89 -8.91
CA GLY A 262 -17.76 -11.46 -9.69
C GLY A 262 -18.20 -12.01 -11.05
N THR A 263 -19.49 -12.33 -11.21
CA THR A 263 -20.11 -12.73 -12.48
C THR A 263 -20.20 -11.60 -13.51
N ASP A 264 -20.06 -10.35 -13.07
CA ASP A 264 -20.13 -9.16 -13.93
C ASP A 264 -18.74 -8.81 -14.51
N LEU A 265 -17.69 -9.52 -14.05
CA LEU A 265 -16.33 -9.37 -14.56
C LEU A 265 -16.11 -10.19 -15.83
N SER A 266 -15.48 -9.55 -16.82
CA SER A 266 -15.04 -10.17 -18.07
C SER A 266 -13.51 -10.05 -18.23
N GLU A 267 -12.96 -10.66 -19.28
CA GLU A 267 -11.53 -10.55 -19.65
C GLU A 267 -10.56 -10.85 -18.50
N THR A 268 -10.93 -11.82 -17.66
CA THR A 268 -10.19 -12.14 -16.45
C THR A 268 -8.81 -12.72 -16.80
N LYS A 269 -7.77 -12.17 -16.16
CA LYS A 269 -6.39 -12.60 -16.33
C LYS A 269 -5.69 -12.60 -14.98
N LEU A 270 -5.09 -13.74 -14.63
CA LEU A 270 -4.30 -13.88 -13.41
C LEU A 270 -2.85 -14.15 -13.80
N LEU A 271 -1.96 -13.24 -13.42
CA LEU A 271 -0.52 -13.38 -13.61
C LEU A 271 0.18 -13.48 -12.25
N ALA A 272 1.20 -14.34 -12.17
CA ALA A 272 2.12 -14.37 -11.04
C ALA A 272 3.39 -13.61 -11.43
N ASN A 273 3.59 -12.43 -10.85
CA ASN A 273 4.81 -11.65 -11.01
C ASN A 273 5.86 -12.23 -10.05
N GLN A 274 6.58 -13.24 -10.53
CA GLN A 274 7.58 -13.96 -9.75
C GLN A 274 8.78 -13.06 -9.47
N PHE A 275 9.20 -13.03 -8.21
CA PHE A 275 10.48 -12.47 -7.84
C PHE A 275 11.59 -13.41 -8.33
N VAL A 276 12.45 -12.88 -9.19
CA VAL A 276 13.67 -13.55 -9.66
C VAL A 276 14.84 -12.85 -8.98
N GLY A 277 15.24 -13.40 -7.83
CA GLY A 277 16.38 -12.95 -7.03
C GLY A 277 17.63 -13.76 -7.29
#